data_AF-A0A942G8T3-F1
#
_entry.id   AF-A0A942G8T3-F1
#
_cell.length_a   1.000
_cell.length_b   1.000
_cell.length_c   1.000
_cell.angle_alpha   90.00
_cell.angle_beta   90.00
_cell.angle_gamma   90.00
#
_symmetry.space_group_name_H-M   'P 1'
#
loop_
_entity.id
_entity.type
_entity.pdbx_description
1 polymer ?
#
loop_
_entity_poly.entity_id
_entity_poly.type
_entity_poly.pdbx_seq_one_letter_code
_entity_poly.pdbx_strand_id
1 'polypeptide(L)'
;MSYLGPIVRRGWKFAPIVVQAARQADRHVRPHLRAWQLASAVDGWVGRWTDHDGTHWVVFKTPDAPPLQAFPPLREAELERVGRELDRGTLKKHDALPEANAMRQVGRVRDLPGKLTPKRRD
;
A
#
# COMPACT_ATOMS: atom_id res chain seq x y z
N MET A 1 9.25 -30.43 32.44
CA MET A 1 9.26 -30.85 31.03
C MET A 1 8.03 -30.27 30.35
N SER A 2 8.17 -29.13 29.66
CA SER A 2 7.05 -28.43 29.03
C SER A 2 6.78 -28.99 27.63
N TYR A 3 5.60 -29.59 27.45
CA TYR A 3 5.05 -30.08 26.19
C TYR A 3 4.60 -28.90 25.32
N LEU A 4 5.43 -28.50 24.35
CA LEU A 4 5.09 -27.53 23.29
C LEU A 4 5.08 -28.24 21.93
N GLY A 5 4.05 -29.03 21.64
CA GLY A 5 3.84 -29.61 20.32
C GLY A 5 2.44 -30.20 20.23
N PRO A 6 1.49 -29.55 19.52
CA PRO A 6 1.34 -29.86 18.09
C PRO A 6 0.82 -28.73 17.18
N ILE A 7 0.78 -27.47 17.62
CA ILE A 7 0.09 -26.39 16.86
C ILE A 7 0.89 -25.92 15.61
N VAL A 8 2.22 -26.09 15.60
CA VAL A 8 3.09 -25.57 14.52
C VAL A 8 2.99 -26.38 13.21
N ARG A 9 2.50 -27.64 13.24
CA ARG A 9 2.52 -28.53 12.06
C ARG A 9 1.36 -28.35 11.07
N ARG A 10 0.30 -27.62 11.41
CA ARG A 10 -0.90 -27.50 10.54
C ARG A 10 -0.87 -26.33 9.55
N GLY A 11 0.02 -25.36 9.75
CA GLY A 11 0.13 -24.16 8.89
C GLY A 11 0.86 -24.36 7.55
N TRP A 12 1.62 -25.45 7.39
CA TRP A 12 2.49 -25.64 6.21
C TRP A 12 1.76 -26.13 4.95
N LYS A 13 0.54 -26.68 5.07
CA LYS A 13 -0.21 -27.19 3.91
C LYS A 13 -0.88 -26.10 3.07
N PHE A 14 -1.09 -24.91 3.62
CA PHE A 14 -1.70 -23.79 2.91
C PHE A 14 -0.67 -22.75 2.42
N ALA A 15 0.60 -22.91 2.80
CA ALA A 15 1.66 -22.00 2.42
C ALA A 15 1.75 -21.75 0.90
N PRO A 16 1.73 -22.76 -0.01
CA PRO A 16 1.87 -22.47 -1.43
C PRO A 16 0.66 -21.73 -2.04
N ILE A 17 -0.56 -22.05 -1.58
CA ILE A 17 -1.80 -21.43 -2.09
C ILE A 17 -1.90 -19.97 -1.59
N VAL A 18 -1.58 -19.73 -0.32
CA VAL A 18 -1.50 -18.38 0.26
C VAL A 18 -0.39 -17.57 -0.43
N VAL A 19 0.76 -18.18 -0.76
CA VAL A 19 1.85 -17.50 -1.47
C VAL A 19 1.46 -17.12 -2.90
N GLN A 20 0.70 -17.96 -3.63
CA GLN A 20 0.24 -17.63 -4.97
C GLN A 20 -0.86 -16.55 -4.96
N ALA A 21 -1.84 -16.67 -4.06
CA ALA A 21 -2.87 -15.66 -3.88
C ALA A 21 -2.26 -14.32 -3.42
N ALA A 22 -1.27 -14.37 -2.52
CA ALA A 22 -0.52 -13.19 -2.10
C ALA A 22 0.30 -12.58 -3.25
N ARG A 23 0.91 -13.39 -4.14
CA ARG A 23 1.64 -12.88 -5.32
C ARG A 23 0.71 -12.24 -6.35
N GLN A 24 -0.48 -12.79 -6.54
CA GLN A 24 -1.47 -12.25 -7.47
C GLN A 24 -2.10 -10.97 -6.89
N ALA A 25 -2.42 -10.97 -5.60
CA ALA A 25 -2.81 -9.76 -4.88
C ALA A 25 -1.70 -8.71 -4.89
N ASP A 26 -0.43 -9.11 -4.70
CA ASP A 26 0.74 -8.22 -4.76
C ASP A 26 0.82 -7.53 -6.12
N ARG A 27 0.59 -8.22 -7.24
CA ARG A 27 0.63 -7.56 -8.57
C ARG A 27 -0.41 -6.44 -8.73
N HIS A 28 -1.59 -6.58 -8.15
CA HIS A 28 -2.64 -5.56 -8.25
C HIS A 28 -2.50 -4.46 -7.19
N VAL A 29 -1.98 -4.80 -6.01
CA VAL A 29 -1.88 -3.89 -4.86
C VAL A 29 -0.56 -3.11 -4.87
N ARG A 30 0.53 -3.70 -5.38
CA ARG A 30 1.87 -3.11 -5.39
C ARG A 30 1.99 -1.81 -6.17
N PRO A 31 1.33 -1.61 -7.33
CA PRO A 31 1.33 -0.32 -8.01
C PRO A 31 0.72 0.79 -7.14
N HIS A 32 -0.40 0.49 -6.49
CA HIS A 32 -1.07 1.41 -5.56
C HIS A 32 -0.19 1.74 -4.34
N LEU A 33 0.42 0.73 -3.72
CA LEU A 33 1.33 0.93 -2.59
C LEU A 33 2.55 1.77 -2.96
N ARG A 34 3.11 1.58 -4.16
CA ARG A 34 4.24 2.39 -4.65
C ARG A 34 3.83 3.85 -4.88
N ALA A 35 2.65 4.07 -5.46
CA ALA A 35 2.10 5.41 -5.62
C ALA A 35 1.90 6.08 -4.26
N TRP A 36 1.32 5.37 -3.28
CA TRP A 36 1.16 5.87 -1.92
C TRP A 36 2.52 6.18 -1.25
N GLN A 37 3.51 5.29 -1.36
CA GLN A 37 4.85 5.51 -0.79
C GLN A 37 5.51 6.76 -1.36
N LEU A 38 5.46 6.94 -2.68
CA LEU A 38 6.01 8.11 -3.33
C LEU A 38 5.25 9.38 -2.92
N ALA A 39 3.91 9.33 -2.94
CA ALA A 39 3.08 10.45 -2.51
C ALA A 39 3.35 10.84 -1.05
N SER A 40 3.49 9.87 -0.15
CA SER A 40 3.84 10.11 1.25
C SER A 40 5.21 10.77 1.40
N ALA A 41 6.20 10.36 0.60
CA ALA A 41 7.54 10.93 0.64
C ALA A 41 7.59 12.41 0.18
N VAL A 42 6.66 12.84 -0.68
CA VAL A 42 6.61 14.21 -1.23
C VAL A 42 5.46 15.06 -0.69
N ASP A 43 4.75 14.59 0.34
CA ASP A 43 3.47 15.14 0.83
C ASP A 43 2.43 15.39 -0.28
N GLY A 44 2.39 14.48 -1.25
CA GLY A 44 1.65 14.60 -2.50
C GLY A 44 0.28 13.93 -2.51
N TRP A 45 -0.25 13.85 -3.73
CA TRP A 45 -1.57 13.38 -4.07
C TRP A 45 -1.49 12.20 -5.03
N VAL A 46 -2.48 11.31 -4.96
CA VAL A 46 -2.62 10.14 -5.81
C VAL A 46 -3.94 10.21 -6.57
N GLY A 47 -3.88 9.97 -7.87
CA GLY A 47 -5.03 9.83 -8.75
C GLY A 47 -5.08 8.45 -9.38
N ARG A 48 -6.29 7.97 -9.70
CA ARG A 48 -6.49 6.75 -10.47
C ARG A 48 -6.79 7.12 -11.91
N TRP A 49 -5.99 6.64 -12.84
CA TRP A 49 -6.22 6.72 -14.27
C TRP A 49 -6.45 5.33 -14.83
N THR A 50 -7.26 5.18 -15.87
CA THR A 50 -7.50 3.86 -16.49
C THR A 50 -7.58 4.04 -17.99
N ASP A 51 -6.81 3.24 -18.71
CA ASP A 51 -6.77 3.21 -20.16
C ASP A 51 -6.91 1.76 -20.67
N HIS A 52 -6.53 1.54 -21.94
CA HIS A 52 -6.55 0.22 -22.57
C HIS A 52 -5.56 -0.79 -21.97
N ASP A 53 -4.45 -0.33 -21.37
CA ASP A 53 -3.39 -1.17 -20.82
C ASP A 53 -3.63 -1.50 -19.34
N GLY A 54 -4.41 -0.66 -18.65
CA GLY A 54 -4.97 -1.00 -17.35
C GLY A 54 -5.19 0.19 -16.44
N THR A 55 -5.22 -0.07 -15.14
CA THR A 55 -5.32 0.98 -14.11
C THR A 55 -3.92 1.45 -13.70
N HIS A 56 -3.71 2.76 -13.75
CA HIS A 56 -2.49 3.44 -13.32
C HIS A 56 -2.76 4.34 -12.12
N TRP A 57 -1.88 4.29 -11.13
CA TRP A 57 -1.88 5.17 -9.97
C TRP A 57 -0.85 6.26 -10.20
N VAL A 58 -1.33 7.50 -10.34
CA VAL A 58 -0.51 8.65 -10.74
C VAL A 58 -0.30 9.57 -9.57
N VAL A 59 0.94 9.98 -9.35
CA VAL A 59 1.37 10.79 -8.21
C VAL A 59 1.58 12.23 -8.65
N PHE A 60 1.09 13.17 -7.84
CA PHE A 60 1.20 14.61 -8.07
C PHE A 60 1.77 15.28 -6.81
N LYS A 61 2.58 16.33 -6.99
CA LYS A 61 3.09 17.11 -5.84
C LYS A 61 1.98 17.94 -5.19
N THR A 62 1.17 18.62 -6.00
CA THR A 62 -0.03 19.36 -5.61
C THR A 62 -1.15 19.00 -6.60
N PRO A 63 -2.43 19.29 -6.29
CA PRO A 63 -3.56 18.94 -7.17
C PRO A 63 -3.43 19.50 -8.59
N ASP A 64 -2.86 20.70 -8.73
CA ASP A 64 -2.70 21.41 -9.99
C ASP A 64 -1.31 21.20 -10.65
N ALA A 65 -0.41 20.48 -9.98
CA ALA A 65 0.92 20.20 -10.53
C ALA A 65 0.83 19.22 -11.73
N PRO A 66 1.86 19.21 -12.59
CA PRO A 66 2.06 18.11 -13.51
C PRO A 66 2.27 16.78 -12.75
N PRO A 67 1.89 15.65 -13.35
CA PRO A 67 2.13 14.33 -12.78
C PRO A 67 3.63 14.05 -12.65
N LEU A 68 4.03 13.51 -11.50
CA LEU A 68 5.42 13.13 -11.22
C LEU A 68 5.76 11.76 -11.78
N GLN A 69 4.89 10.78 -11.51
CA GLN A 69 5.11 9.38 -11.88
C GLN A 69 3.80 8.59 -11.84
N ALA A 70 3.72 7.52 -12.62
CA ALA A 70 2.61 6.58 -12.62
C ALA A 70 3.04 5.14 -12.31
N PHE A 71 2.12 4.36 -11.75
CA PHE A 71 2.33 2.95 -11.42
C PHE A 71 1.12 2.10 -11.86
N PRO A 72 1.26 1.14 -12.80
CA PRO A 72 2.47 0.82 -13.57
C PRO A 72 3.04 2.02 -14.36
N PRO A 73 4.35 2.02 -14.68
CA PRO A 73 4.99 3.15 -15.34
C PRO A 73 4.37 3.42 -16.71
N LEU A 74 4.07 4.68 -16.96
CA LEU A 74 3.62 5.20 -18.24
C LEU A 74 4.81 5.81 -18.99
N ARG A 75 4.72 5.86 -20.32
CA ARG A 75 5.63 6.66 -21.14
C ARG A 75 5.38 8.14 -20.88
N GLU A 76 6.36 8.97 -21.21
CA GLU A 76 6.28 10.42 -20.96
C GLU A 76 5.06 11.06 -21.64
N ALA A 77 4.79 10.74 -22.91
CA ALA A 77 3.63 11.24 -23.63
C ALA A 77 2.28 10.82 -23.01
N GLU A 78 2.22 9.62 -22.43
CA GLU A 78 1.05 9.13 -21.71
C GLU A 78 0.90 9.84 -20.36
N LEU A 79 2.01 10.07 -19.65
CA LEU A 79 2.01 10.81 -18.40
C LEU A 79 1.54 12.26 -18.58
N GLU A 80 2.01 12.94 -19.64
CA GLU A 80 1.49 14.26 -20.01
C GLU A 80 0.00 14.23 -20.35
N ARG A 81 -0.45 13.19 -21.05
CA ARG A 81 -1.87 12.99 -21.36
C ARG A 81 -2.69 12.82 -20.08
N VAL A 82 -2.22 12.04 -19.10
CA VAL A 82 -2.87 11.94 -17.78
C VAL A 82 -2.96 13.30 -17.12
N GLY A 83 -1.91 14.12 -17.21
CA GLY A 83 -1.92 15.48 -16.68
C GLY A 83 -3.04 16.36 -17.24
N ARG A 84 -3.48 16.11 -18.48
CA ARG A 84 -4.56 16.86 -19.12
C ARG A 84 -5.95 16.23 -18.90
N GLU A 85 -6.03 14.91 -18.87
CA GLU A 85 -7.30 14.17 -18.91
C GLU A 85 -7.80 13.67 -17.55
N LEU A 86 -6.91 13.51 -16.56
CA LEU A 86 -7.30 13.01 -15.25
C LEU A 86 -8.13 14.05 -14.49
N ASP A 87 -9.30 13.61 -14.03
CA ASP A 87 -10.17 14.42 -13.18
C ASP A 87 -9.50 14.72 -11.84
N ARG A 88 -9.12 16.00 -11.66
CA ARG A 88 -8.43 16.51 -10.47
C ARG A 88 -9.30 16.42 -9.22
N GLY A 89 -10.63 16.36 -9.35
CA GLY A 89 -11.56 16.18 -8.25
C GLY A 89 -11.50 14.79 -7.61
N THR A 90 -10.91 13.81 -8.30
CA THR A 90 -10.75 12.43 -7.79
C THR A 90 -9.46 12.22 -7.00
N LEU A 91 -8.55 13.19 -6.99
CA LEU A 91 -7.27 13.10 -6.30
C LEU A 91 -7.46 12.95 -4.79
N LYS A 92 -6.67 12.05 -4.20
CA LYS A 92 -6.61 11.84 -2.75
C LYS A 92 -5.22 12.13 -2.23
N LYS A 93 -5.12 12.92 -1.16
CA LYS A 93 -3.86 13.11 -0.45
C LYS A 93 -3.42 11.78 0.18
N HIS A 94 -2.12 11.55 0.27
CA HIS A 94 -1.56 10.28 0.76
C HIS A 94 -2.07 9.86 2.16
N ASP A 95 -2.43 10.81 3.02
CA ASP A 95 -2.92 10.60 4.38
C ASP A 95 -4.40 10.20 4.46
N ALA A 96 -5.16 10.46 3.39
CA ALA A 96 -6.56 10.10 3.24
C ALA A 96 -6.74 8.71 2.60
N LEU A 97 -5.66 8.08 2.15
CA LEU A 97 -5.68 6.75 1.54
C LEU A 97 -5.76 5.63 2.61
N PRO A 98 -6.38 4.48 2.29
CA PRO A 98 -6.49 3.34 3.21
C PRO A 98 -5.14 2.85 3.78
N GLU A 99 -4.07 3.01 3.00
CA GLU A 99 -2.70 2.66 3.37
C GLU A 99 -2.21 3.43 4.60
N ALA A 100 -2.57 4.71 4.72
CA ALA A 100 -2.23 5.52 5.87
C ALA A 100 -2.90 4.99 7.16
N ASN A 101 -4.12 4.45 7.04
CA ASN A 101 -4.81 3.81 8.18
C ASN A 101 -4.14 2.49 8.57
N ALA A 102 -3.81 1.66 7.58
CA ALA A 102 -3.11 0.39 7.81
C ALA A 102 -1.74 0.62 8.49
N MET A 103 -0.96 1.59 8.02
CA MET A 103 0.36 1.92 8.61
C MET A 103 0.24 2.48 10.03
N ARG A 104 -0.76 3.32 10.31
CA ARG A 104 -1.05 3.80 11.68
C ARG A 104 -1.37 2.64 12.62
N GLN A 105 -2.13 1.64 12.15
CA GLN A 105 -2.43 0.45 12.94
C GLN A 105 -1.19 -0.42 13.18
N VAL A 106 -0.35 -0.64 12.16
CA VAL A 106 0.91 -1.37 12.29
C VAL A 106 1.85 -0.69 13.29
N GLY A 107 1.98 0.64 13.25
CA GLY A 107 2.74 1.40 14.23
C GLY A 107 2.26 1.16 15.66
N ARG A 108 0.95 1.26 15.90
CA ARG A 108 0.36 0.96 17.22
C ARG A 108 0.65 -0.46 17.71
N VAL A 109 0.63 -1.45 16.81
CA VAL A 109 0.95 -2.85 17.16
C VAL A 109 2.44 -3.03 17.44
N ARG A 110 3.32 -2.32 16.71
CA ARG A 110 4.77 -2.35 16.94
C ARG A 110 5.17 -1.67 18.25
N ASP A 111 4.40 -0.70 18.72
CA ASP A 111 4.63 0.02 19.98
C ASP A 111 4.01 -0.68 21.22
N LEU A 112 3.26 -1.78 21.02
CA LEU A 112 2.66 -2.58 22.08
C LEU A 112 3.59 -3.56 22.87
N PRO A 113 4.87 -3.86 22.52
CA PRO A 113 5.65 -4.82 23.30
C PRO A 113 6.07 -4.31 24.70
N GLY A 114 5.75 -3.07 25.08
CA GLY A 114 6.01 -2.54 26.42
C GLY A 114 4.90 -2.76 27.47
N LYS A 115 3.68 -3.17 27.07
CA LYS A 115 2.51 -3.23 27.98
C LYS A 115 2.01 -4.62 28.33
N LEU A 116 2.64 -5.67 27.79
CA LEU A 116 2.28 -7.08 28.05
C LEU A 116 3.29 -7.82 28.93
N THR A 117 4.14 -7.11 29.67
CA THR A 117 4.83 -7.73 30.81
C THR A 117 3.81 -7.82 31.95
N PRO A 118 3.27 -9.01 32.28
CA PRO A 118 2.47 -9.13 33.49
C PRO A 118 3.37 -8.72 34.65
N LYS A 119 2.98 -7.63 35.32
CA LYS A 119 3.51 -7.25 36.62
C LYS A 119 3.22 -8.44 37.54
N ARG A 120 4.19 -9.34 37.71
CA ARG A 120 4.19 -10.32 38.80
C ARG A 120 4.13 -9.49 40.08
N ARG A 121 2.92 -9.39 40.63
CA ARG A 121 2.69 -9.00 42.01
C ARG A 121 3.07 -10.22 42.85
N ASP A 122 3.98 -9.96 43.77
CA ASP A 122 4.37 -10.73 44.96
C ASP A 122 4.96 -12.13 44.75
#